data_AF-A0A968MPN1-F1
#
_entry.id   AF-A0A968MPN1-F1
#
_cell.length_a   1.000
_cell.length_b   1.000
_cell.length_c   1.000
_cell.angle_alpha   90.00
_cell.angle_beta   90.00
_cell.angle_gamma   90.00
#
_symmetry.space_group_name_H-M   'P 1'
#
loop_
_entity.id
_entity.type
_entity.pdbx_description
1 polymer ?
#
loop_
_entity_poly.entity_id
_entity_poly.type
_entity_poly.pdbx_seq_one_letter_code
_entity_poly.pdbx_strand_id
1 'polypeptide(L)'
;MVIAKIINRVSSSQHQNATTQYNTQIANLVATRKGQGDKLVLVNMETGAGLNYNIGDNDGTGGDMTDDLHPNNHGYGLMGQQWYNALETYNFRAPVVTAIPSQTVNEGTAFATISLDNYVFDPQDADKDITWTTTSTPVNFNITIDANRIATITPKDENWSGTETITFKATDSGNGNDYKFATTNVTFTVNAVNDPPVITGQKTVSINEDAEYTLSLNDLNYTDVDNSAASLTLQVMDGTNYTRTGNKIKPAANYNGTLSVPVKYTTAPPIAIPSMCRLRLFRLTMLR
;
A
#
# COMPACT_ATOMS: atom_id res chain seq x y z
N MET A 1 18.35 28.38 -9.11
CA MET A 1 18.64 29.84 -9.02
C MET A 1 18.01 30.52 -10.23
N VAL A 2 17.31 31.64 -10.02
CA VAL A 2 16.67 32.39 -11.11
C VAL A 2 17.55 33.60 -11.44
N ILE A 3 17.89 33.76 -12.72
CA ILE A 3 18.65 34.89 -13.26
C ILE A 3 17.79 35.53 -14.34
N ALA A 4 17.82 36.86 -14.48
CA ALA A 4 17.08 37.53 -15.53
C ALA A 4 18.00 38.32 -16.47
N LYS A 5 17.57 38.40 -17.72
CA LYS A 5 17.94 39.51 -18.60
C LYS A 5 17.39 40.82 -18.04
N ILE A 6 17.90 41.95 -18.50
CA ILE A 6 17.35 43.28 -18.19
C ILE A 6 16.60 43.86 -19.40
N ILE A 7 15.67 44.77 -19.14
CA ILE A 7 14.87 45.45 -20.16
C ILE A 7 15.74 46.39 -21.03
N ASN A 8 15.29 46.68 -22.26
CA ASN A 8 16.02 47.56 -23.18
C ASN A 8 15.77 49.06 -22.93
N ARG A 9 14.82 49.40 -22.05
CA ARG A 9 14.44 50.75 -21.58
C ARG A 9 13.92 51.72 -22.64
N VAL A 10 14.19 51.49 -23.92
CA VAL A 10 13.78 52.31 -25.07
C VAL A 10 13.31 51.42 -26.22
N SER A 11 12.65 52.01 -27.23
CA SER A 11 12.17 51.29 -28.43
C SER A 11 13.30 50.59 -29.22
N SER A 12 12.94 49.57 -30.01
CA SER A 12 13.90 48.71 -30.75
C SER A 12 14.84 49.46 -31.68
N SER A 13 14.46 50.63 -32.18
CA SER A 13 15.30 51.50 -33.01
C SER A 13 16.39 52.26 -32.24
N GLN A 14 16.37 52.24 -30.89
CA GLN A 14 17.27 53.01 -30.02
C GLN A 14 17.99 52.14 -28.98
N HIS A 15 17.86 50.82 -29.06
CA HIS A 15 18.48 49.91 -28.09
C HIS A 15 20.00 50.15 -27.96
N GLN A 16 20.47 50.30 -26.72
CA GLN A 16 21.89 50.43 -26.44
C GLN A 16 22.60 49.09 -26.63
N ASN A 17 23.68 49.08 -27.42
CA ASN A 17 24.51 47.89 -27.68
C ASN A 17 24.97 47.20 -26.38
N ALA A 18 25.21 47.97 -25.31
CA ALA A 18 25.63 47.44 -24.00
C ALA A 18 24.56 46.53 -23.34
N THR A 19 23.27 46.88 -23.41
CA THR A 19 22.19 46.07 -22.82
C THR A 19 22.06 44.73 -23.55
N THR A 20 22.05 44.78 -24.88
CA THR A 20 22.01 43.57 -25.72
C THR A 20 23.23 42.68 -25.47
N GLN A 21 24.43 43.26 -25.33
CA GLN A 21 25.65 42.51 -24.99
C GLN A 21 25.55 41.83 -23.63
N TYR A 22 25.12 42.55 -22.58
CA TYR A 22 24.91 41.99 -21.24
C TYR A 22 23.92 40.82 -21.27
N ASN A 23 22.75 41.02 -21.89
CA ASN A 23 21.70 39.99 -21.99
C ASN A 23 22.17 38.75 -22.75
N THR A 24 22.99 38.94 -23.80
CA THR A 24 23.61 37.84 -24.56
C THR A 24 24.62 37.08 -23.70
N GLN A 25 25.48 37.79 -22.97
CA GLN A 25 26.48 37.16 -22.10
C GLN A 25 25.83 36.35 -20.96
N ILE A 26 24.81 36.91 -20.30
CA ILE A 26 24.05 36.20 -19.26
C ILE A 26 23.37 34.95 -19.82
N ALA A 27 22.77 35.04 -21.01
CA ALA A 27 22.14 33.89 -21.64
C ALA A 27 23.15 32.76 -21.94
N ASN A 28 24.32 33.12 -22.47
CA ASN A 28 25.39 32.16 -22.74
C ASN A 28 25.95 31.52 -21.47
N LEU A 29 26.12 32.31 -20.41
CA LEU A 29 26.55 31.81 -19.10
C LEU A 29 25.54 30.78 -18.55
N VAL A 30 24.25 31.12 -18.56
CA VAL A 30 23.20 30.21 -18.07
C VAL A 30 23.15 28.93 -18.90
N ALA A 31 23.23 29.02 -20.23
CA ALA A 31 23.25 27.84 -21.10
C ALA A 31 24.45 26.92 -20.79
N THR A 32 25.64 27.50 -20.59
CA THR A 32 26.87 26.77 -20.25
C THR A 32 26.72 26.03 -18.93
N ARG A 33 26.25 26.72 -17.88
CA ARG A 33 26.05 26.16 -16.55
C ARG A 33 24.96 25.08 -16.53
N LYS A 34 23.85 25.27 -17.27
CA LYS A 34 22.83 24.22 -17.44
C LYS A 34 23.41 22.98 -18.11
N GLY A 35 24.28 23.15 -19.12
CA GLY A 35 25.03 22.05 -19.74
C GLY A 35 25.98 21.32 -18.78
N GLN A 36 26.37 21.96 -17.68
CA GLN A 36 27.17 21.39 -16.59
C GLN A 36 26.32 20.80 -15.45
N GLY A 37 24.99 20.80 -15.59
CA GLY A 37 24.06 20.22 -14.61
C GLY A 37 23.44 21.23 -13.63
N ASP A 38 23.77 22.52 -13.71
CA ASP A 38 23.18 23.52 -12.83
C ASP A 38 21.70 23.77 -13.16
N LYS A 39 20.86 23.83 -12.12
CA LYS A 39 19.43 24.15 -12.23
C LYS A 39 19.21 25.67 -12.21
N LEU A 40 19.43 26.28 -13.37
CA LEU A 40 19.24 27.70 -13.61
C LEU A 40 18.02 27.99 -14.49
N VAL A 41 17.35 29.09 -14.17
CA VAL A 41 16.23 29.64 -14.94
C VAL A 41 16.64 31.00 -15.46
N LEU A 42 16.60 31.18 -16.77
CA LEU A 42 16.78 32.51 -17.37
C LEU A 42 15.42 33.12 -17.64
N VAL A 43 15.11 34.22 -16.97
CA VAL A 43 13.90 35.00 -17.24
C VAL A 43 14.19 36.02 -18.33
N ASN A 44 13.44 35.96 -19.43
CA ASN A 44 13.61 36.89 -20.53
C ASN A 44 12.83 38.20 -20.28
N MET A 45 13.36 39.10 -19.47
CA MET A 45 12.76 40.44 -19.28
C MET A 45 13.01 41.37 -20.46
N GLU A 46 14.00 41.07 -21.32
CA GLU A 46 14.38 41.93 -22.45
C GLU A 46 13.23 42.10 -23.45
N THR A 47 12.55 41.01 -23.79
CA THR A 47 11.42 40.99 -24.72
C THR A 47 10.24 40.15 -24.24
N GLY A 48 10.44 39.23 -23.29
CA GLY A 48 9.41 38.28 -22.87
C GLY A 48 8.25 38.91 -22.09
N ALA A 49 8.48 40.04 -21.41
CA ALA A 49 7.43 40.79 -20.74
C ALA A 49 6.50 41.54 -21.71
N GLY A 50 6.90 41.71 -22.98
CA GLY A 50 6.06 42.38 -23.99
C GLY A 50 5.85 43.88 -23.74
N LEU A 51 6.79 44.54 -23.06
CA LEU A 51 6.66 45.96 -22.68
C LEU A 51 6.52 46.87 -23.91
N ASN A 52 5.51 47.73 -23.87
CA ASN A 52 5.38 48.91 -24.70
C ASN A 52 6.21 50.05 -24.10
N TYR A 53 7.37 50.33 -24.68
CA TYR A 53 8.33 51.31 -24.15
C TYR A 53 7.91 52.80 -24.27
N ASN A 54 6.68 53.09 -24.68
CA ASN A 54 6.14 54.45 -24.64
C ASN A 54 5.84 54.87 -23.19
N ILE A 55 5.89 56.18 -22.92
CA ILE A 55 5.45 56.72 -21.63
C ILE A 55 3.92 56.69 -21.56
N GLY A 56 3.41 56.06 -20.51
CA GLY A 56 1.98 55.92 -20.25
C GLY A 56 1.64 56.14 -18.78
N ASP A 57 0.35 56.21 -18.47
CA ASP A 57 -0.10 56.31 -17.08
C ASP A 57 -0.08 54.94 -16.38
N ASN A 58 -0.43 54.93 -15.10
CA ASN A 58 -0.37 53.71 -14.29
C ASN A 58 -1.45 52.67 -14.62
N ASP A 59 -2.41 52.97 -15.50
CA ASP A 59 -3.53 52.09 -15.84
C ASP A 59 -3.35 51.32 -17.16
N GLY A 60 -2.22 51.56 -17.86
CA GLY A 60 -1.86 50.87 -19.09
C GLY A 60 -2.30 51.62 -20.36
N THR A 61 -2.81 52.85 -20.24
CA THR A 61 -3.04 53.70 -21.41
C THR A 61 -1.76 54.45 -21.81
N GLY A 62 -1.44 54.46 -23.11
CA GLY A 62 -0.30 55.22 -23.66
C GLY A 62 1.06 54.51 -23.63
N GLY A 63 1.29 53.55 -22.74
CA GLY A 63 2.53 52.76 -22.67
C GLY A 63 2.82 52.17 -21.29
N ASP A 64 3.94 51.45 -21.15
CA ASP A 64 4.30 50.70 -19.94
C ASP A 64 5.43 51.37 -19.13
N MET A 65 5.85 52.57 -19.52
CA MET A 65 6.93 53.32 -18.90
C MET A 65 6.43 54.58 -18.19
N THR A 66 6.97 54.90 -17.02
CA THR A 66 6.76 56.20 -16.34
C THR A 66 7.76 57.24 -16.86
N ASP A 67 8.99 56.79 -17.15
CA ASP A 67 10.07 57.55 -17.77
C ASP A 67 10.98 56.61 -18.57
N ASP A 68 12.07 57.12 -19.14
CA ASP A 68 13.01 56.34 -19.96
C ASP A 68 13.79 55.25 -19.20
N LEU A 69 13.59 55.11 -17.88
CA LEU A 69 14.30 54.16 -17.03
C LEU A 69 13.37 53.21 -16.27
N HIS A 70 12.14 53.64 -15.96
CA HIS A 70 11.25 52.97 -15.02
C HIS A 70 9.92 52.58 -15.68
N PRO A 71 9.56 51.28 -15.64
CA PRO A 71 8.19 50.85 -15.92
C PRO A 71 7.18 51.54 -15.00
N ASN A 72 5.95 51.72 -15.47
CA ASN A 72 4.81 52.10 -14.62
C ASN A 72 4.21 50.86 -13.94
N ASN A 73 3.13 51.04 -13.18
CA ASN A 73 2.49 49.94 -12.45
C ASN A 73 2.05 48.79 -13.39
N HIS A 74 1.53 49.10 -14.57
CA HIS A 74 1.15 48.11 -15.57
C HIS A 74 2.37 47.35 -16.10
N GLY A 75 3.45 48.06 -16.48
CA GLY A 75 4.71 47.46 -16.91
C GLY A 75 5.38 46.56 -15.87
N TYR A 76 5.39 46.98 -14.59
CA TYR A 76 5.84 46.12 -13.49
C TYR A 76 4.95 44.89 -13.32
N GLY A 77 3.64 44.99 -13.55
CA GLY A 77 2.72 43.85 -13.56
C GLY A 77 3.09 42.82 -14.62
N LEU A 78 3.37 43.26 -15.86
CA LEU A 78 3.81 42.39 -16.96
C LEU A 78 5.15 41.70 -16.64
N MET A 79 6.10 42.43 -16.07
CA MET A 79 7.36 41.85 -15.60
C MET A 79 7.15 40.85 -14.46
N GLY A 80 6.26 41.17 -13.50
CA GLY A 80 5.88 40.31 -12.40
C GLY A 80 5.34 38.96 -12.89
N GLN A 81 4.52 38.95 -13.93
CA GLN A 81 4.00 37.72 -14.53
C GLN A 81 5.11 36.83 -15.11
N GLN A 82 6.12 37.42 -15.75
CA GLN A 82 7.27 36.66 -16.27
C GLN A 82 8.11 36.05 -15.16
N TRP A 83 8.32 36.78 -14.06
CA TRP A 83 8.99 36.25 -12.87
C TRP A 83 8.17 35.12 -12.23
N TYR A 84 6.86 35.30 -12.10
CA TYR A 84 5.96 34.29 -11.54
C TYR A 84 6.03 32.98 -12.34
N ASN A 85 5.90 33.03 -13.67
CA ASN A 85 5.98 31.85 -14.52
C ASN A 85 7.33 31.12 -14.39
N ALA A 86 8.44 31.87 -14.30
CA ALA A 86 9.77 31.30 -14.12
C ALA A 86 9.95 30.64 -12.75
N LEU A 87 9.34 31.21 -11.70
CA LEU A 87 9.35 30.63 -10.35
C LEU A 87 8.43 29.41 -10.25
N GLU A 88 7.26 29.43 -10.87
CA GLU A 88 6.33 28.28 -10.92
C GLU A 88 6.94 27.07 -11.65
N THR A 89 7.77 27.30 -12.67
CA THR A 89 8.52 26.23 -13.35
C THR A 89 9.42 25.43 -12.37
N TYR A 90 9.78 26.05 -11.24
CA TYR A 90 10.62 25.45 -10.19
C TYR A 90 9.93 25.46 -8.82
N ASN A 91 8.62 25.64 -8.78
CA ASN A 91 7.86 25.46 -7.56
C ASN A 91 7.76 23.95 -7.33
N PHE A 92 8.68 23.42 -6.51
CA PHE A 92 8.77 22.00 -6.16
C PHE A 92 7.56 21.62 -5.32
N ARG A 93 6.52 21.16 -6.00
CA ARG A 93 5.29 20.72 -5.36
C ARG A 93 5.51 19.31 -4.83
N ALA A 94 4.84 19.00 -3.74
CA ALA A 94 4.76 17.62 -3.31
C ALA A 94 3.95 16.81 -4.33
N PRO A 95 4.27 15.52 -4.52
CA PRO A 95 3.44 14.63 -5.30
C PRO A 95 2.03 14.62 -4.72
N VAL A 96 1.04 14.51 -5.58
CA VAL A 96 -0.36 14.35 -5.16
C VAL A 96 -0.68 12.87 -5.22
N VAL A 97 -1.06 12.30 -4.07
CA VAL A 97 -1.51 10.91 -3.97
C VAL A 97 -3.02 10.87 -3.80
N THR A 98 -3.69 10.13 -4.66
CA THR A 98 -5.13 9.86 -4.55
C THR A 98 -5.41 8.68 -3.62
N ALA A 99 -6.67 8.49 -3.23
CA ALA A 99 -7.04 7.38 -2.36
C ALA A 99 -6.82 6.04 -3.07
N ILE A 100 -6.01 5.17 -2.46
CA ILE A 100 -5.86 3.78 -2.89
C ILE A 100 -6.98 2.96 -2.23
N PRO A 101 -7.75 2.15 -2.99
CA PRO A 101 -8.84 1.36 -2.42
C PRO A 101 -8.36 0.36 -1.37
N SER A 102 -9.08 0.32 -0.23
CA SER A 102 -8.95 -0.74 0.76
C SER A 102 -9.35 -2.10 0.18
N GLN A 103 -8.77 -3.17 0.71
CA GLN A 103 -9.06 -4.53 0.26
C GLN A 103 -9.54 -5.41 1.41
N THR A 104 -10.42 -6.35 1.08
CA THR A 104 -10.90 -7.37 2.00
C THR A 104 -10.84 -8.72 1.32
N VAL A 105 -10.22 -9.68 1.99
CA VAL A 105 -10.14 -11.08 1.54
C VAL A 105 -10.51 -12.00 2.69
N ASN A 106 -10.80 -13.25 2.37
CA ASN A 106 -10.85 -14.29 3.38
C ASN A 106 -9.44 -14.80 3.67
N GLU A 107 -9.23 -15.32 4.87
CA GLU A 107 -8.03 -16.05 5.27
C GLU A 107 -7.62 -17.12 4.23
N GLY A 108 -6.31 -17.33 4.07
CA GLY A 108 -5.76 -18.18 3.02
C GLY A 108 -5.89 -17.65 1.58
N THR A 109 -6.50 -16.48 1.35
CA THR A 109 -6.60 -15.85 0.02
C THR A 109 -5.63 -14.68 -0.11
N ALA A 110 -5.01 -14.54 -1.29
CA ALA A 110 -4.13 -13.43 -1.59
C ALA A 110 -4.89 -12.13 -1.89
N PHE A 111 -4.36 -10.98 -1.43
CA PHE A 111 -4.80 -9.66 -1.86
C PHE A 111 -4.45 -9.42 -3.34
N ALA A 112 -5.21 -8.55 -4.00
CA ALA A 112 -4.83 -8.05 -5.31
C ALA A 112 -3.59 -7.16 -5.20
N THR A 113 -2.69 -7.26 -6.17
CA THR A 113 -1.54 -6.35 -6.24
C THR A 113 -2.00 -4.93 -6.58
N ILE A 114 -1.23 -3.93 -6.15
CA ILE A 114 -1.56 -2.52 -6.33
C ILE A 114 -0.50 -1.87 -7.21
N SER A 115 -0.89 -1.43 -8.41
CA SER A 115 -0.04 -0.58 -9.26
C SER A 115 -0.06 0.85 -8.73
N LEU A 116 0.99 1.26 -8.03
CA LEU A 116 1.02 2.55 -7.31
C LEU A 116 1.04 3.76 -8.26
N ASP A 117 1.53 3.58 -9.49
CA ASP A 117 1.54 4.60 -10.55
C ASP A 117 0.12 5.11 -10.88
N ASN A 118 -0.91 4.30 -10.65
CA ASN A 118 -2.30 4.73 -10.89
C ASN A 118 -2.82 5.75 -9.88
N TYR A 119 -2.08 6.00 -8.79
CA TYR A 119 -2.54 6.77 -7.66
C TYR A 119 -1.68 7.98 -7.32
N VAL A 120 -0.66 8.28 -8.13
CA VAL A 120 0.20 9.46 -7.93
C VAL A 120 0.20 10.34 -9.17
N PHE A 121 0.37 11.63 -8.94
CA PHE A 121 0.67 12.59 -9.99
C PHE A 121 1.63 13.64 -9.43
N ASP A 122 2.70 13.92 -10.17
CA ASP A 122 3.61 15.01 -9.89
C ASP A 122 3.88 15.81 -11.19
N PRO A 123 3.71 17.15 -11.21
CA PRO A 123 3.96 17.94 -12.41
C PRO A 123 5.44 17.99 -12.83
N GLN A 124 6.37 17.73 -11.92
CA GLN A 124 7.81 17.83 -12.13
C GLN A 124 8.49 16.48 -12.30
N ASP A 125 7.94 15.42 -11.70
CA ASP A 125 8.48 14.06 -11.72
C ASP A 125 7.55 13.08 -12.45
N ALA A 126 8.11 12.29 -13.37
CA ALA A 126 7.37 11.18 -13.96
C ALA A 126 7.18 10.07 -12.91
N ASP A 127 6.12 9.27 -13.02
CA ASP A 127 5.81 8.22 -12.02
C ASP A 127 6.98 7.27 -11.73
N LYS A 128 7.78 6.97 -12.76
CA LYS A 128 8.99 6.13 -12.62
C LYS A 128 10.08 6.71 -11.71
N ASP A 129 10.07 8.02 -11.53
CA ASP A 129 11.02 8.76 -10.72
C ASP A 129 10.47 9.01 -9.29
N ILE A 130 9.21 8.65 -9.02
CA ILE A 130 8.61 8.65 -7.68
C ILE A 130 9.02 7.39 -6.92
N THR A 131 9.59 7.58 -5.73
CA THR A 131 9.97 6.49 -4.82
C THR A 131 8.85 6.20 -3.82
N TRP A 132 8.37 4.96 -3.81
CA TRP A 132 7.35 4.50 -2.88
C TRP A 132 7.94 3.71 -1.70
N THR A 133 7.43 4.00 -0.51
CA THR A 133 7.81 3.33 0.75
C THR A 133 6.59 3.22 1.66
N THR A 134 6.71 2.49 2.77
CA THR A 134 5.77 2.56 3.88
C THR A 134 6.37 3.37 5.02
N THR A 135 5.56 4.12 5.77
CA THR A 135 6.07 4.95 6.87
C THR A 135 6.42 4.14 8.12
N SER A 136 5.87 2.93 8.23
CA SER A 136 6.13 2.00 9.33
C SER A 136 6.19 0.56 8.81
N THR A 137 6.83 -0.29 9.60
CA THR A 137 6.79 -1.74 9.39
C THR A 137 5.44 -2.26 9.87
N PRO A 138 4.64 -2.91 9.01
CA PRO A 138 3.37 -3.49 9.42
C PRO A 138 3.59 -4.64 10.41
N VAL A 139 2.61 -4.82 11.30
CA VAL A 139 2.62 -5.84 12.34
C VAL A 139 2.24 -7.21 11.76
N ASN A 140 1.13 -7.29 11.00
CA ASN A 140 0.56 -8.57 10.55
C ASN A 140 0.80 -8.85 9.06
N PHE A 141 1.30 -7.88 8.30
CA PHE A 141 1.55 -8.01 6.86
C PHE A 141 3.04 -7.88 6.49
N ASN A 142 3.46 -8.66 5.49
CA ASN A 142 4.66 -8.39 4.71
C ASN A 142 4.26 -7.53 3.50
N ILE A 143 5.07 -6.53 3.19
CA ILE A 143 4.88 -5.66 2.04
C ILE A 143 6.15 -5.68 1.21
N THR A 144 5.98 -5.87 -0.09
CA THR A 144 7.04 -5.68 -1.08
C THR A 144 6.56 -4.71 -2.14
N ILE A 145 7.42 -3.81 -2.57
CA ILE A 145 7.20 -2.90 -3.69
C ILE A 145 8.32 -3.19 -4.68
N ASP A 146 7.97 -3.64 -5.88
CA ASP A 146 8.96 -4.00 -6.89
C ASP A 146 9.48 -2.78 -7.68
N ALA A 147 10.39 -3.02 -8.63
CA ALA A 147 10.97 -1.96 -9.47
C ALA A 147 9.96 -1.28 -10.41
N ASN A 148 8.80 -1.91 -10.64
CA ASN A 148 7.68 -1.35 -11.39
C ASN A 148 6.66 -0.66 -10.47
N ARG A 149 6.99 -0.46 -9.19
CA ARG A 149 6.13 0.15 -8.18
C ARG A 149 4.80 -0.61 -8.00
N ILE A 150 4.82 -1.92 -8.18
CA ILE A 150 3.71 -2.81 -7.86
C ILE A 150 3.87 -3.29 -6.43
N ALA A 151 2.90 -2.94 -5.57
CA ALA A 151 2.86 -3.39 -4.18
C ALA A 151 2.17 -4.75 -4.06
N THR A 152 2.81 -5.67 -3.34
CA THR A 152 2.26 -6.97 -2.95
C THR A 152 2.19 -7.04 -1.42
N ILE A 153 1.02 -7.38 -0.90
CA ILE A 153 0.70 -7.44 0.52
C ILE A 153 0.33 -8.88 0.86
N THR A 154 1.02 -9.49 1.81
CA THR A 154 0.77 -10.87 2.26
C THR A 154 0.67 -10.95 3.78
N PRO A 155 -0.31 -11.68 4.35
CA PRO A 155 -0.32 -11.99 5.78
C PRO A 155 0.99 -12.66 6.20
N LYS A 156 1.51 -12.31 7.39
CA LYS A 156 2.68 -12.99 7.98
C LYS A 156 2.32 -14.36 8.54
N ASP A 157 1.09 -14.51 9.00
CA ASP A 157 0.49 -15.76 9.42
C ASP A 157 -0.72 -16.01 8.52
N GLU A 158 -0.73 -17.17 7.88
CA GLU A 158 -1.80 -17.57 6.97
C GLU A 158 -3.14 -17.69 7.69
N ASN A 159 -3.10 -17.92 9.02
CA ASN A 159 -4.30 -18.07 9.84
C ASN A 159 -4.75 -16.78 10.55
N TRP A 160 -4.07 -15.66 10.28
CA TRP A 160 -4.41 -14.41 10.94
C TRP A 160 -5.66 -13.80 10.30
N SER A 161 -6.62 -13.44 11.15
CA SER A 161 -7.78 -12.65 10.79
C SER A 161 -7.80 -11.34 11.56
N GLY A 162 -8.28 -10.28 10.91
CA GLY A 162 -8.26 -8.94 11.48
C GLY A 162 -8.18 -7.84 10.44
N THR A 163 -7.84 -6.64 10.90
CA THR A 163 -7.69 -5.47 10.04
C THR A 163 -6.46 -4.68 10.45
N GLU A 164 -5.69 -4.22 9.46
CA GLU A 164 -4.56 -3.32 9.67
C GLU A 164 -4.53 -2.25 8.57
N THR A 165 -4.15 -1.03 8.96
CA THR A 165 -4.01 0.10 8.04
C THR A 165 -2.54 0.37 7.78
N ILE A 166 -2.18 0.41 6.50
CA ILE A 166 -0.83 0.67 6.01
C ILE A 166 -0.78 2.08 5.41
N THR A 167 0.22 2.85 5.79
CA THR A 167 0.48 4.18 5.20
C THR A 167 1.56 4.09 4.13
N PHE A 168 1.17 4.27 2.88
CA PHE A 168 2.09 4.40 1.75
C PHE A 168 2.56 5.84 1.62
N LYS A 169 3.83 6.03 1.28
CA LYS A 169 4.49 7.32 1.09
C LYS A 169 5.12 7.38 -0.29
N ALA A 170 4.67 8.33 -1.11
CA ALA A 170 5.28 8.70 -2.38
C ALA A 170 6.24 9.87 -2.14
N THR A 171 7.50 9.73 -2.51
CA THR A 171 8.54 10.77 -2.40
C THR A 171 9.04 11.11 -3.79
N ASP A 172 9.12 12.40 -4.10
CA ASP A 172 9.66 12.88 -5.38
C ASP A 172 11.17 12.64 -5.50
N SER A 173 11.76 12.90 -6.68
CA SER A 173 13.20 12.77 -6.89
C SER A 173 14.00 13.90 -6.23
N GLY A 174 13.29 14.92 -5.75
CA GLY A 174 13.81 16.09 -5.05
C GLY A 174 14.70 16.99 -5.91
N ASN A 175 15.02 18.16 -5.36
CA ASN A 175 16.02 19.03 -5.95
C ASN A 175 17.15 19.36 -4.97
N GLY A 176 18.30 18.71 -5.14
CA GLY A 176 19.48 19.01 -4.32
C GLY A 176 19.22 18.72 -2.84
N ASN A 177 18.54 17.60 -2.56
CA ASN A 177 18.09 17.12 -1.26
C ASN A 177 16.80 17.74 -0.70
N ASP A 178 16.14 18.66 -1.42
CA ASP A 178 14.79 19.07 -1.07
C ASP A 178 13.77 18.06 -1.64
N TYR A 179 13.50 17.00 -0.89
CA TYR A 179 12.51 15.99 -1.23
C TYR A 179 11.14 16.37 -0.66
N LYS A 180 10.10 16.31 -1.49
CA LYS A 180 8.72 16.41 -1.03
C LYS A 180 8.06 15.05 -1.07
N PHE A 181 7.00 14.90 -0.28
CA PHE A 181 6.27 13.64 -0.21
C PHE A 181 4.80 13.86 0.09
N ALA A 182 4.01 12.86 -0.27
CA ALA A 182 2.64 12.70 0.17
C ALA A 182 2.39 11.28 0.64
N THR A 183 1.35 11.11 1.47
CA THR A 183 1.01 9.83 2.08
C THR A 183 -0.45 9.50 1.88
N THR A 184 -0.77 8.20 1.80
CA THR A 184 -2.14 7.70 1.75
C THR A 184 -2.26 6.45 2.63
N ASN A 185 -3.43 6.27 3.25
CA ASN A 185 -3.72 5.15 4.14
C ASN A 185 -4.59 4.13 3.41
N VAL A 186 -4.22 2.86 3.50
CA VAL A 186 -4.96 1.75 2.89
C VAL A 186 -5.24 0.71 3.96
N THR A 187 -6.51 0.35 4.10
CA THR A 187 -6.92 -0.66 5.08
C THR A 187 -7.00 -2.02 4.40
N PHE A 188 -6.38 -3.02 5.02
CA PHE A 188 -6.44 -4.41 4.59
C PHE A 188 -7.14 -5.23 5.67
N THR A 189 -8.18 -5.95 5.27
CA THR A 189 -8.99 -6.79 6.14
C THR A 189 -8.91 -8.24 5.70
N VAL A 190 -8.64 -9.13 6.64
CA VAL A 190 -8.72 -10.59 6.46
C VAL A 190 -9.89 -11.09 7.31
N ASN A 191 -10.91 -11.64 6.65
CA ASN A 191 -12.03 -12.28 7.32
C ASN A 191 -11.61 -13.68 7.78
N ALA A 192 -11.94 -14.03 9.02
CA ALA A 192 -11.75 -15.37 9.56
C ALA A 192 -12.53 -16.40 8.73
N VAL A 193 -11.91 -17.56 8.50
CA VAL A 193 -12.55 -18.73 7.88
C VAL A 193 -12.43 -19.89 8.84
N ASN A 194 -13.54 -20.54 9.17
CA ASN A 194 -13.54 -21.62 10.14
C ASN A 194 -12.92 -22.89 9.56
N ASP A 195 -11.77 -23.28 10.06
CA ASP A 195 -11.11 -24.55 9.86
C ASP A 195 -11.73 -25.68 10.69
N PRO A 196 -11.75 -26.92 10.15
CA PRO A 196 -12.14 -28.09 10.92
C PRO A 196 -11.03 -28.50 11.91
N PRO A 197 -11.42 -29.10 13.04
CA PRO A 197 -10.47 -29.70 13.96
C PRO A 197 -9.71 -30.85 13.28
N VAL A 198 -8.41 -30.93 13.55
CA VAL A 198 -7.50 -31.95 13.05
C VAL A 198 -7.13 -32.90 14.20
N ILE A 199 -7.47 -34.18 14.08
CA ILE A 199 -7.00 -35.19 15.03
C ILE A 199 -5.56 -35.57 14.65
N THR A 200 -4.61 -35.29 15.54
CA THR A 200 -3.18 -35.57 15.34
C THR A 200 -2.77 -36.94 15.86
N GLY A 201 -3.56 -37.54 16.75
CA GLY A 201 -3.28 -38.88 17.28
C GLY A 201 -4.40 -39.44 18.15
N GLN A 202 -4.16 -40.65 18.67
CA GLN A 202 -5.02 -41.31 19.65
C GLN A 202 -4.17 -41.98 20.74
N LYS A 203 -4.73 -42.10 21.94
CA LYS A 203 -4.15 -42.92 23.00
C LYS A 203 -4.44 -44.39 22.72
N THR A 204 -3.50 -45.26 23.12
CA THR A 204 -3.74 -46.70 23.08
C THR A 204 -4.74 -47.06 24.17
N VAL A 205 -5.84 -47.69 23.77
CA VAL A 205 -6.86 -48.19 24.67
C VAL A 205 -7.00 -49.69 24.46
N SER A 206 -6.88 -50.44 25.56
CA SER A 206 -7.16 -51.87 25.59
C SER A 206 -8.28 -52.13 26.58
N ILE A 207 -9.28 -52.90 26.15
CA ILE A 207 -10.42 -53.29 26.98
C ILE A 207 -10.61 -54.81 26.89
N ASN A 208 -11.09 -55.40 27.98
CA ASN A 208 -11.45 -56.82 27.96
C ASN A 208 -12.65 -57.04 27.03
N GLU A 209 -12.75 -58.21 26.44
CA GLU A 209 -13.95 -58.63 25.73
C GLU A 209 -15.19 -58.49 26.61
N ASP A 210 -16.33 -58.22 25.96
CA ASP A 210 -17.63 -57.98 26.57
C ASP A 210 -17.75 -56.77 27.53
N ALA A 211 -16.64 -56.06 27.79
CA ALA A 211 -16.63 -54.84 28.59
C ALA A 211 -17.09 -53.63 27.78
N GLU A 212 -17.84 -52.74 28.42
CA GLU A 212 -18.21 -51.46 27.84
C GLU A 212 -17.08 -50.44 27.96
N TYR A 213 -16.94 -49.56 26.97
CA TYR A 213 -16.00 -48.46 27.01
C TYR A 213 -16.66 -47.17 26.53
N THR A 214 -16.45 -46.07 27.25
CA THR A 214 -16.96 -44.75 26.84
C THR A 214 -15.87 -43.96 26.18
N LEU A 215 -16.00 -43.75 24.86
CA LEU A 215 -15.05 -42.94 24.11
C LEU A 215 -15.20 -41.47 24.48
N SER A 216 -14.08 -40.79 24.68
CA SER A 216 -14.03 -39.39 25.05
C SER A 216 -12.94 -38.64 24.29
N LEU A 217 -12.97 -37.31 24.36
CA LEU A 217 -11.91 -36.48 23.79
C LEU A 217 -10.55 -36.71 24.46
N ASN A 218 -10.52 -37.25 25.68
CA ASN A 218 -9.27 -37.59 26.36
C ASN A 218 -8.53 -38.74 25.68
N ASP A 219 -9.19 -39.50 24.82
CA ASP A 219 -8.60 -40.62 24.09
C ASP A 219 -7.90 -40.15 22.80
N LEU A 220 -7.98 -38.85 22.48
CA LEU A 220 -7.54 -38.28 21.23
C LEU A 220 -6.62 -37.10 21.47
N ASN A 221 -5.66 -36.93 20.56
CA ASN A 221 -4.90 -35.69 20.43
C ASN A 221 -5.43 -34.94 19.22
N TYR A 222 -5.71 -33.66 19.38
CA TYR A 222 -6.29 -32.83 18.32
C TYR A 222 -5.84 -31.37 18.45
N THR A 223 -5.94 -30.66 17.34
CA THR A 223 -5.67 -29.22 17.22
C THR A 223 -6.76 -28.60 16.37
N ASP A 224 -7.08 -27.34 16.63
CA ASP A 224 -8.00 -26.54 15.84
C ASP A 224 -7.42 -25.13 15.77
N VAL A 225 -7.45 -24.52 14.58
CA VAL A 225 -6.81 -23.23 14.30
C VAL A 225 -7.64 -22.09 14.90
N ASP A 226 -8.96 -22.17 14.78
CA ASP A 226 -9.88 -21.12 15.20
C ASP A 226 -10.35 -21.25 16.65
N ASN A 227 -10.34 -22.47 17.17
CA ASN A 227 -11.01 -22.76 18.43
C ASN A 227 -10.08 -23.35 19.48
N SER A 228 -10.33 -22.93 20.73
CA SER A 228 -9.76 -23.64 21.87
C SER A 228 -10.26 -25.08 21.90
N ALA A 229 -9.42 -25.99 22.40
CA ALA A 229 -9.72 -27.41 22.49
C ALA A 229 -11.06 -27.73 23.21
N ALA A 230 -11.50 -26.87 24.12
CA ALA A 230 -12.72 -27.05 24.90
C ALA A 230 -14.03 -26.97 24.09
N SER A 231 -13.99 -26.45 22.86
CA SER A 231 -15.18 -26.31 22.00
C SER A 231 -15.50 -27.55 21.15
N LEU A 232 -14.60 -28.55 21.15
CA LEU A 232 -14.75 -29.75 20.35
C LEU A 232 -15.82 -30.66 20.93
N THR A 233 -16.62 -31.27 20.06
CA THR A 233 -17.60 -32.30 20.42
C THR A 233 -17.27 -33.60 19.69
N LEU A 234 -17.48 -34.74 20.37
CA LEU A 234 -17.24 -36.09 19.86
C LEU A 234 -18.55 -36.85 19.76
N GLN A 235 -18.78 -37.48 18.61
CA GLN A 235 -19.88 -38.41 18.40
C GLN A 235 -19.36 -39.73 17.84
N VAL A 236 -19.59 -40.82 18.56
CA VAL A 236 -19.32 -42.18 18.06
C VAL A 236 -20.39 -42.58 17.04
N MET A 237 -19.95 -43.08 15.90
CA MET A 237 -20.82 -43.58 14.84
C MET A 237 -21.01 -45.09 14.96
N ASP A 238 -22.01 -45.62 14.26
CA ASP A 238 -22.21 -47.07 14.14
C ASP A 238 -21.10 -47.72 13.32
N GLY A 239 -20.82 -49.00 13.60
CA GLY A 239 -19.74 -49.75 12.99
C GLY A 239 -19.90 -51.25 13.18
N THR A 240 -18.86 -52.01 12.83
CA THR A 240 -18.86 -53.48 12.89
C THR A 240 -18.21 -53.99 14.17
N ASN A 241 -18.67 -55.14 14.69
CA ASN A 241 -18.11 -55.82 15.86
C ASN A 241 -18.28 -55.08 17.20
N TYR A 242 -19.18 -54.10 17.27
CA TYR A 242 -19.64 -53.48 18.51
C TYR A 242 -21.07 -52.96 18.37
N THR A 243 -21.72 -52.70 19.49
CA THR A 243 -22.94 -51.90 19.60
C THR A 243 -22.63 -50.61 20.35
N ARG A 244 -23.44 -49.56 20.19
CA ARG A 244 -23.23 -48.29 20.93
C ARG A 244 -24.49 -47.75 21.56
N THR A 245 -24.31 -46.97 22.62
CA THR A 245 -25.32 -46.07 23.20
C THR A 245 -24.65 -44.73 23.50
N GLY A 246 -24.98 -43.70 22.73
CA GLY A 246 -24.21 -42.44 22.76
C GLY A 246 -22.76 -42.67 22.31
N ASN A 247 -21.80 -42.24 23.13
CA ASN A 247 -20.37 -42.47 22.93
C ASN A 247 -19.82 -43.72 23.61
N LYS A 248 -20.70 -44.51 24.25
CA LYS A 248 -20.34 -45.77 24.86
C LYS A 248 -20.45 -46.90 23.82
N ILE A 249 -19.41 -47.71 23.71
CA ILE A 249 -19.35 -48.89 22.86
C ILE A 249 -19.30 -50.16 23.70
N LYS A 250 -19.89 -51.23 23.18
CA LYS A 250 -19.79 -52.60 23.71
C LYS A 250 -19.41 -53.55 22.57
N PRO A 251 -18.22 -54.14 22.58
CA PRO A 251 -17.77 -55.11 21.59
C PRO A 251 -18.72 -56.31 21.48
N ALA A 252 -18.76 -56.92 20.30
CA ALA A 252 -19.54 -58.14 20.07
C ALA A 252 -18.99 -59.30 20.91
N ALA A 253 -19.87 -60.24 21.27
CA ALA A 253 -19.51 -61.35 22.13
C ALA A 253 -18.33 -62.18 21.59
N ASN A 254 -17.34 -62.46 22.44
CA ASN A 254 -16.11 -63.19 22.10
C ASN A 254 -15.25 -62.54 20.99
N TYR A 255 -15.43 -61.25 20.72
CA TYR A 255 -14.62 -60.56 19.72
C TYR A 255 -13.22 -60.21 20.27
N ASN A 256 -12.20 -60.78 19.65
CA ASN A 256 -10.79 -60.49 19.92
C ASN A 256 -10.13 -59.87 18.68
N GLY A 257 -9.31 -58.84 18.89
CA GLY A 257 -8.59 -58.15 17.84
C GLY A 257 -8.72 -56.63 17.94
N THR A 258 -8.45 -55.94 16.83
CA THR A 258 -8.54 -54.48 16.78
C THR A 258 -9.93 -54.02 16.34
N LEU A 259 -10.64 -53.33 17.24
CA LEU A 259 -11.89 -52.67 16.92
C LEU A 259 -11.62 -51.34 16.21
N SER A 260 -12.33 -51.06 15.12
CA SER A 260 -12.23 -49.81 14.36
C SER A 260 -13.53 -49.03 14.48
N VAL A 261 -13.52 -47.93 15.22
CA VAL A 261 -14.71 -47.16 15.62
C VAL A 261 -14.72 -45.83 14.87
N PRO A 262 -15.63 -45.60 13.91
CA PRO A 262 -15.73 -44.31 13.25
C PRO A 262 -16.28 -43.25 14.21
N VAL A 263 -15.68 -42.08 14.18
CA VAL A 263 -15.93 -40.98 15.12
C VAL A 263 -16.01 -39.67 14.37
N LYS A 264 -17.08 -38.92 14.63
CA LYS A 264 -17.36 -37.60 14.06
C LYS A 264 -17.01 -36.53 15.08
N TYR A 265 -16.36 -35.46 14.61
CA TYR A 265 -15.98 -34.32 15.43
C TYR A 265 -16.42 -33.01 14.79
N THR A 266 -16.88 -32.11 15.64
CA THR A 266 -17.34 -30.76 15.26
C THR A 266 -16.95 -29.76 16.32
N THR A 267 -16.46 -28.60 15.91
CA THR A 267 -16.32 -27.43 16.76
C THR A 267 -17.50 -26.48 16.58
N ALA A 268 -17.85 -25.79 17.66
CA ALA A 268 -18.76 -24.65 17.57
C ALA A 268 -17.98 -23.49 16.94
N PRO A 269 -18.45 -22.93 15.82
CA PRO A 269 -17.70 -21.92 15.09
C PRO A 269 -17.65 -20.63 15.91
N PRO A 270 -16.65 -19.76 15.71
CA PRO A 270 -16.81 -18.35 16.04
C PRO A 270 -18.08 -17.82 15.36
N ILE A 271 -18.83 -16.93 16.02
CA ILE A 271 -20.14 -16.43 15.55
C ILE A 271 -20.07 -16.10 14.04
N ALA A 272 -21.04 -16.61 13.27
CA ALA A 272 -21.28 -16.38 11.84
C ALA A 272 -20.47 -17.20 10.79
N ILE A 273 -19.82 -18.30 11.17
CA ILE A 273 -19.17 -19.22 10.20
C ILE A 273 -19.78 -20.64 10.31
N PRO A 274 -20.03 -21.40 9.22
CA PRO A 274 -20.57 -22.76 9.33
C PRO A 274 -19.55 -23.78 9.86
N SER A 275 -19.97 -24.63 10.81
CA SER A 275 -19.14 -25.72 11.36
C SER A 275 -18.65 -26.69 10.29
N MET A 276 -17.38 -27.08 10.36
CA MET A 276 -16.85 -28.19 9.59
C MET A 276 -16.81 -29.49 10.41
N CYS A 277 -16.95 -30.63 9.72
CA CYS A 277 -17.08 -31.96 10.32
C CYS A 277 -16.05 -32.91 9.69
N ARG A 278 -15.33 -33.70 10.50
CA ARG A 278 -14.43 -34.76 10.01
C ARG A 278 -14.74 -36.11 10.66
N LEU A 279 -14.54 -37.19 9.88
CA LEU A 279 -14.66 -38.58 10.31
C LEU A 279 -13.26 -39.20 10.43
N ARG A 280 -12.96 -39.89 11.54
CA ARG A 280 -11.74 -40.69 11.71
C ARG A 280 -12.08 -42.07 12.29
N LEU A 281 -11.18 -43.05 12.13
CA LEU A 281 -11.30 -44.37 12.77
C LEU A 281 -10.45 -44.38 14.05
N PHE A 282 -11.09 -44.68 15.17
CA PHE A 282 -10.43 -44.92 16.45
C PHE A 282 -10.19 -46.43 16.65
N ARG A 283 -8.96 -46.81 17.02
CA ARG A 283 -8.58 -48.23 17.18
C ARG A 283 -8.46 -48.63 18.64
N LEU A 284 -9.18 -49.68 19.05
CA LEU A 284 -9.03 -50.34 20.36
C LEU A 284 -8.50 -51.76 20.20
N THR A 285 -7.74 -52.24 21.18
CA THR A 285 -7.33 -53.65 21.25
C THR A 285 -8.21 -54.39 22.25
N MET A 286 -8.82 -55.49 21.80
CA MET A 286 -9.63 -56.37 22.64
C MET A 286 -8.76 -57.47 23.25
N LEU A 287 -8.73 -57.54 24.58
CA LEU A 287 -8.07 -58.59 25.34
C LEU A 287 -9.07 -59.70 25.68
N ARG A 288 -8.59 -60.93 25.77
CA ARG A 288 -9.37 -62.03 26.37
C ARG A 288 -9.55 -61.81 27.87
#